data_AF-A0A1H0PKD9-F1
#
_entry.id   AF-A0A1H0PKD9-F1
#
_cell.length_a   1.000
_cell.length_b   1.000
_cell.length_c   1.000
_cell.angle_alpha   90.00
_cell.angle_beta   90.00
_cell.angle_gamma   90.00
#
_symmetry.space_group_name_H-M   'P 1'
#
loop_
_entity.id
_entity.type
_entity.pdbx_description
1 polymer ?
#
loop_
_entity_poly.entity_id
_entity_poly.type
_entity_poly.pdbx_seq_one_letter_code
_entity_poly.pdbx_strand_id
1 'polypeptide(L)'
;MTDDHKDGQQFLIARGGPFYDLQLQAKLVRRQDLKPALRAALFVALSWGVPLLLSLLAGTAFGPLAERPFLLDPGPWARFCVAIGLLVLAETQIENNLRQGVRNFFSGPLLPEASRAAASAAVAKALRRRNAPAGDLVSLFLAIVSSFLLYHNMQDQPLAAWAATAGPEGPTPSLAAWWAVAVSNTLFWFLAARAFWRHIIWSMLLADLSKLETRLVATHPDGHAGLGFVGQYPNAYVLFTVAVSCVIAASVTHEVLHGSFTVTAIAQVMGLWLALIFAYFGIPLAGFISLLANFKKRALRAASERGTDFQRQVERKTFGKNLVADDGKAMADDELGDPGKFYDAAKKLSPMLVTRSTLVPVSAAALLPFVAVAITQLPIKELVPVLKRLLLL
;
A
#
# COMPACT_ATOMS: atom_id res chain seq x y z
N MET A 1 13.26 -18.18 30.42
CA MET A 1 13.68 -16.80 30.73
C MET A 1 15.15 -16.70 30.39
N THR A 2 15.46 -16.13 29.23
CA THR A 2 16.81 -15.76 28.79
C THR A 2 16.64 -14.64 27.78
N ASP A 3 16.86 -13.41 28.25
CA ASP A 3 17.40 -12.26 27.52
C ASP A 3 16.66 -11.72 26.26
N ASP A 4 15.46 -11.15 26.44
CA ASP A 4 14.73 -10.39 25.39
C ASP A 4 14.88 -8.86 25.56
N HIS A 5 15.92 -8.38 26.25
CA HIS A 5 16.09 -6.97 26.57
C HIS A 5 17.01 -6.17 25.62
N LYS A 6 17.36 -6.71 24.44
CA LYS A 6 18.23 -5.99 23.47
C LYS A 6 17.80 -5.99 22.00
N ASP A 7 16.66 -6.58 21.64
CA ASP A 7 16.20 -6.57 20.25
C ASP A 7 15.24 -5.41 19.98
N GLY A 8 15.61 -4.56 19.02
CA GLY A 8 14.84 -3.38 18.62
C GLY A 8 13.35 -3.67 18.49
N GLN A 9 12.52 -2.79 19.09
CA GLN A 9 11.07 -2.88 19.17
C GLN A 9 10.45 -3.58 17.95
N GLN A 10 9.99 -4.81 18.13
CA GLN A 10 9.38 -5.59 17.06
C GLN A 10 8.07 -4.92 16.62
N PHE A 11 8.09 -4.25 15.48
CA PHE A 11 6.89 -3.64 14.90
C PHE A 11 6.03 -4.69 14.19
N LEU A 12 4.97 -5.16 14.86
CA LEU A 12 4.08 -6.21 14.36
C LEU A 12 2.71 -5.61 14.01
N ILE A 13 2.55 -5.07 12.82
CA ILE A 13 1.34 -4.29 12.50
C ILE A 13 0.04 -5.12 12.50
N ALA A 14 0.08 -6.43 12.23
CA ALA A 14 -1.12 -7.27 12.12
C ALA A 14 -1.54 -7.90 13.46
N ARG A 15 -0.59 -8.04 14.41
CA ARG A 15 -0.82 -8.66 15.73
C ARG A 15 -1.26 -7.65 16.79
N GLY A 16 -2.56 -7.32 16.79
CA GLY A 16 -3.18 -6.52 17.85
C GLY A 16 -4.57 -6.00 17.49
N GLY A 17 -5.31 -5.62 18.54
CA GLY A 17 -6.70 -5.16 18.47
C GLY A 17 -7.72 -6.27 18.78
N PRO A 18 -8.97 -5.92 19.12
CA PRO A 18 -10.02 -6.88 19.49
C PRO A 18 -10.19 -8.05 18.51
N PHE A 19 -10.11 -7.82 17.20
CA PHE A 19 -10.28 -8.90 16.22
C PHE A 19 -9.10 -9.88 16.21
N TYR A 20 -7.88 -9.43 16.53
CA TYR A 20 -6.76 -10.34 16.73
C TYR A 20 -6.94 -11.16 18.00
N ASP A 21 -7.39 -10.52 19.08
CA ASP A 21 -7.60 -11.18 20.38
C ASP A 21 -8.70 -12.24 20.31
N LEU A 22 -9.80 -11.98 19.60
CA LEU A 22 -10.85 -12.96 19.33
C LEU A 22 -10.32 -14.18 18.55
N GLN A 23 -9.47 -13.98 17.55
CA GLN A 23 -8.86 -15.08 16.80
C GLN A 23 -7.84 -15.87 17.63
N LEU A 24 -7.16 -15.20 18.57
CA LEU A 24 -6.27 -15.85 19.52
C LEU A 24 -7.07 -16.73 20.50
N GLN A 25 -8.19 -16.23 21.01
CA GLN A 25 -9.12 -17.00 21.86
C GLN A 25 -9.71 -18.20 21.11
N ALA A 26 -10.08 -18.02 19.84
CA ALA A 26 -10.55 -19.08 18.96
C ALA A 26 -9.44 -20.05 18.48
N LYS A 27 -8.19 -19.87 18.91
CA LYS A 27 -7.00 -20.66 18.50
C LYS A 27 -6.73 -20.69 16.99
N LEU A 28 -7.30 -19.73 16.26
CA LEU A 28 -7.08 -19.54 14.82
C LEU A 28 -5.70 -18.95 14.53
N VAL A 29 -5.18 -18.16 15.47
CA VAL A 29 -3.86 -17.53 15.41
C VAL A 29 -3.02 -17.99 16.61
N ARG A 30 -1.70 -18.10 16.43
CA ARG A 30 -0.74 -18.26 17.53
C ARG A 30 0.05 -16.97 17.68
N ARG A 31 0.55 -16.68 18.89
CA ARG A 31 1.36 -15.46 19.13
C ARG A 31 2.60 -15.37 18.25
N GLN A 32 3.15 -16.52 17.83
CA GLN A 32 4.34 -16.62 16.98
C GLN A 32 4.01 -16.69 15.48
N ASP A 33 2.85 -17.23 15.10
CA ASP A 33 2.46 -17.50 13.71
C ASP A 33 0.99 -17.14 13.45
N LEU A 34 0.77 -16.35 12.39
CA LEU A 34 -0.55 -15.90 11.94
C LEU A 34 -1.35 -16.99 11.23
N LYS A 35 -0.75 -18.12 10.83
CA LYS A 35 -1.41 -19.19 10.05
C LYS A 35 -2.26 -18.65 8.88
N PRO A 36 -1.68 -17.83 7.99
CA PRO A 36 -2.44 -17.05 7.02
C PRO A 36 -3.25 -17.92 6.06
N ALA A 37 -2.72 -19.07 5.60
CA ALA A 37 -3.41 -19.96 4.69
C ALA A 37 -4.66 -20.61 5.31
N LEU A 38 -4.58 -21.09 6.56
CA LEU A 38 -5.72 -21.68 7.25
C LEU A 38 -6.83 -20.64 7.48
N ARG A 39 -6.46 -19.43 7.91
CA ARG A 39 -7.42 -18.34 8.13
C ARG A 39 -8.07 -17.90 6.83
N ALA A 40 -7.30 -17.77 5.75
CA ALA A 40 -7.82 -17.45 4.43
C ALA A 40 -8.83 -18.52 3.99
N ALA A 41 -8.48 -19.81 4.10
CA ALA A 41 -9.39 -20.90 3.77
C ALA A 41 -10.68 -20.89 4.60
N LEU A 42 -10.60 -20.66 5.91
CA LEU A 42 -11.76 -20.58 6.80
C LEU A 42 -12.66 -19.38 6.47
N PHE A 43 -12.08 -18.20 6.28
CA PHE A 43 -12.85 -17.01 5.93
C PHE A 43 -13.47 -17.14 4.54
N VAL A 44 -12.76 -17.68 3.55
CA VAL A 44 -13.31 -17.97 2.22
C VAL A 44 -14.42 -19.02 2.28
N ALA A 45 -14.26 -20.08 3.08
CA ALA A 45 -15.32 -21.07 3.29
C ALA A 45 -16.58 -20.42 3.90
N LEU A 46 -16.41 -19.49 4.84
CA LEU A 46 -17.50 -18.77 5.47
C LEU A 46 -18.17 -17.75 4.53
N SER A 47 -17.39 -16.97 3.79
CA SER A 47 -17.89 -15.87 2.95
C SER A 47 -18.38 -16.31 1.58
N TRP A 48 -17.75 -17.31 0.97
CA TRP A 48 -18.09 -17.79 -0.38
C TRP A 48 -18.71 -19.19 -0.35
N GLY A 49 -18.17 -20.09 0.48
CA GLY A 49 -18.65 -21.47 0.56
C GLY A 49 -20.07 -21.60 1.12
N VAL A 50 -20.42 -20.85 2.16
CA VAL A 50 -21.79 -20.89 2.72
C VAL A 50 -22.84 -20.37 1.72
N PRO A 51 -22.67 -19.20 1.08
CA PRO A 51 -23.57 -18.80 -0.01
C PRO A 51 -23.66 -19.83 -1.14
N LEU A 52 -22.54 -20.45 -1.54
CA LEU A 52 -22.57 -21.52 -2.53
C LEU A 52 -23.46 -22.68 -2.10
N LEU A 53 -23.33 -23.16 -0.86
CA LEU A 53 -24.16 -24.25 -0.34
C LEU A 53 -25.64 -23.85 -0.32
N LEU A 54 -25.96 -22.63 0.12
CA LEU A 54 -27.33 -22.12 0.11
C LEU A 54 -27.89 -22.02 -1.32
N SER A 55 -27.08 -21.56 -2.28
CA SER A 55 -27.47 -21.50 -3.70
C SER A 55 -27.61 -22.89 -4.34
N LEU A 56 -26.81 -23.88 -3.92
CA LEU A 56 -26.94 -25.27 -4.37
C LEU A 56 -28.25 -25.87 -3.89
N LEU A 57 -28.59 -25.66 -2.62
CA LEU A 57 -29.86 -26.12 -2.03
C LEU A 57 -31.08 -25.43 -2.66
N ALA A 58 -30.94 -24.15 -3.02
CA ALA A 58 -31.99 -23.39 -3.70
C ALA A 58 -32.07 -23.66 -5.22
N GLY A 59 -31.15 -24.42 -5.80
CA GLY A 59 -31.10 -24.68 -7.24
C GLY A 59 -30.63 -23.48 -8.10
N THR A 60 -30.07 -22.44 -7.48
CA THR A 60 -29.61 -21.20 -8.15
C THR A 60 -28.10 -21.11 -8.30
N ALA A 61 -27.37 -22.18 -7.96
CA ALA A 61 -25.92 -22.27 -8.13
C ALA A 61 -25.49 -22.46 -9.60
N PHE A 62 -26.33 -23.13 -10.41
CA PHE A 62 -26.13 -23.39 -11.83
C PHE A 62 -27.33 -22.84 -12.61
N GLY A 63 -27.13 -22.57 -13.90
CA GLY A 63 -28.17 -22.04 -14.78
C GLY A 63 -27.61 -21.33 -16.00
N PRO A 64 -28.48 -20.75 -16.85
CA PRO A 64 -28.07 -19.90 -17.96
C PRO A 64 -27.26 -18.69 -17.48
N LEU A 65 -26.22 -18.30 -18.22
CA LEU A 65 -25.39 -17.14 -17.87
C LEU A 65 -26.21 -15.85 -17.72
N ALA A 66 -27.28 -15.70 -18.52
CA ALA A 66 -28.18 -14.54 -18.50
C ALA A 66 -28.90 -14.37 -17.15
N GLU A 67 -29.19 -15.47 -16.45
CA GLU A 67 -29.83 -15.46 -15.13
C GLU A 67 -28.81 -15.19 -14.01
N ARG A 68 -27.51 -15.21 -14.33
CA ARG A 68 -26.41 -15.00 -13.38
C ARG A 68 -26.51 -15.91 -12.16
N PRO A 69 -26.41 -17.24 -12.32
CA PRO A 69 -26.34 -18.17 -11.19
C PRO A 69 -25.04 -17.93 -10.39
N PHE A 70 -25.02 -18.37 -9.13
CA PHE A 70 -23.96 -18.01 -8.17
C PHE A 70 -22.54 -18.27 -8.69
N LEU A 71 -22.32 -19.41 -9.36
CA LEU A 71 -20.99 -19.79 -9.85
C LEU A 71 -20.52 -19.01 -11.07
N LEU A 72 -21.45 -18.44 -11.85
CA LEU A 72 -21.16 -17.64 -13.03
C LEU A 72 -21.13 -16.14 -12.73
N ASP A 73 -21.52 -15.74 -11.51
CA ASP A 73 -21.45 -14.34 -11.08
C ASP A 73 -20.01 -13.98 -10.65
N PRO A 74 -19.33 -13.04 -11.33
CA PRO A 74 -17.97 -12.64 -10.97
C PRO A 74 -17.91 -11.90 -9.62
N GLY A 75 -19.00 -11.30 -9.15
CA GLY A 75 -19.06 -10.54 -7.90
C GLY A 75 -18.70 -11.39 -6.67
N PRO A 76 -19.41 -12.51 -6.40
CA PRO A 76 -19.07 -13.43 -5.32
C PRO A 76 -17.64 -13.96 -5.39
N TRP A 77 -17.15 -14.35 -6.58
CA TRP A 77 -15.78 -14.82 -6.74
C TRP A 77 -14.74 -13.74 -6.39
N ALA A 78 -14.89 -12.54 -6.94
CA ALA A 78 -13.96 -11.46 -6.71
C ALA A 78 -13.96 -10.98 -5.26
N ARG A 79 -15.15 -10.75 -4.67
CA ARG A 79 -15.27 -10.17 -3.33
C ARG A 79 -15.15 -11.21 -2.22
N PHE A 80 -15.88 -12.33 -2.32
CA PHE A 80 -16.00 -13.28 -1.20
C PHE A 80 -14.89 -14.33 -1.19
N CYS A 81 -14.36 -14.69 -2.35
CA CYS A 81 -13.28 -15.68 -2.44
C CYS A 81 -11.92 -14.99 -2.57
N VAL A 82 -11.67 -14.34 -3.70
CA VAL A 82 -10.34 -13.77 -4.04
C VAL A 82 -9.95 -12.66 -3.06
N ALA A 83 -10.79 -11.62 -2.91
CA ALA A 83 -10.40 -10.46 -2.11
C ALA A 83 -10.24 -10.79 -0.62
N ILE A 84 -11.19 -11.52 -0.02
CA ILE A 84 -11.07 -11.93 1.39
C ILE A 84 -9.84 -12.82 1.61
N GLY A 85 -9.61 -13.81 0.75
CA GLY A 85 -8.44 -14.67 0.85
C GLY A 85 -7.14 -13.88 0.75
N LEU A 86 -7.02 -13.01 -0.26
CA LEU A 86 -5.84 -12.18 -0.47
C LEU A 86 -5.62 -11.15 0.64
N LEU A 87 -6.69 -10.53 1.18
CA LEU A 87 -6.58 -9.59 2.30
C LEU A 87 -6.01 -10.26 3.56
N VAL A 88 -6.42 -11.51 3.84
CA VAL A 88 -5.90 -12.28 4.99
C VAL A 88 -4.44 -12.67 4.76
N LEU A 89 -4.10 -13.14 3.56
CA LEU A 89 -2.71 -13.47 3.20
C LEU A 89 -1.81 -12.23 3.25
N ALA A 90 -2.33 -11.08 2.81
CA ALA A 90 -1.62 -9.81 2.80
C ALA A 90 -1.18 -9.36 4.21
N GLU A 91 -1.91 -9.71 5.28
CA GLU A 91 -1.53 -9.34 6.65
C GLU A 91 -0.10 -9.77 6.99
N THR A 92 0.30 -10.98 6.58
CA THR A 92 1.64 -11.51 6.85
C THR A 92 2.71 -10.83 6.01
N GLN A 93 2.42 -10.60 4.72
CA GLN A 93 3.33 -9.90 3.82
C GLN A 93 3.57 -8.46 4.28
N ILE A 94 2.50 -7.74 4.63
CA ILE A 94 2.55 -6.37 5.14
C ILE A 94 3.36 -6.34 6.45
N GLU A 95 3.03 -7.19 7.42
CA GLU A 95 3.74 -7.23 8.70
C GLU A 95 5.24 -7.48 8.54
N ASN A 96 5.63 -8.46 7.74
CA ASN A 96 7.04 -8.80 7.56
C ASN A 96 7.85 -7.65 6.94
N ASN A 97 7.32 -7.02 5.89
CA ASN A 97 8.01 -5.92 5.19
C ASN A 97 8.04 -4.65 6.04
N LEU A 98 6.93 -4.26 6.68
CA LEU A 98 6.91 -3.07 7.53
C LEU A 98 7.82 -3.24 8.76
N ARG A 99 7.85 -4.44 9.37
CA ARG A 99 8.79 -4.76 10.44
C ARG A 99 10.23 -4.59 9.99
N GLN A 100 10.57 -5.07 8.78
CA GLN A 100 11.91 -4.90 8.24
C GLN A 100 12.25 -3.43 7.99
N GLY A 101 11.29 -2.65 7.47
CA GLY A 101 11.45 -1.20 7.31
C GLY A 101 11.76 -0.49 8.64
N VAL A 102 11.02 -0.80 9.71
CA VAL A 102 11.30 -0.27 11.04
C VAL A 102 12.67 -0.74 11.54
N ARG A 103 13.00 -2.03 11.40
CA ARG A 103 14.31 -2.57 11.81
C ARG A 103 15.47 -1.83 11.14
N ASN A 104 15.40 -1.61 9.82
CA ASN A 104 16.43 -0.90 9.07
C ASN A 104 16.67 0.52 9.60
N PHE A 105 15.61 1.19 10.09
CA PHE A 105 15.71 2.51 10.70
C PHE A 105 16.49 2.51 12.02
N PHE A 106 16.41 1.45 12.82
CA PHE A 106 17.10 1.32 14.11
C PHE A 106 18.47 0.63 14.05
N SER A 107 18.67 -0.28 13.09
CA SER A 107 19.90 -1.06 12.95
C SER A 107 21.02 -0.29 12.25
N GLY A 108 20.67 0.66 11.38
CA GLY A 108 21.65 1.48 10.66
C GLY A 108 22.17 2.67 11.47
N PRO A 109 23.27 3.31 11.01
CA PRO A 109 23.78 4.55 11.58
C PRO A 109 22.92 5.78 11.21
N LEU A 110 21.73 5.58 10.63
CA LEU A 110 20.84 6.64 10.16
C LEU A 110 20.29 7.49 11.32
N LEU A 111 20.03 6.88 12.48
CA LEU A 111 19.53 7.59 13.65
C LEU A 111 20.68 8.05 14.56
N PRO A 112 20.80 9.35 14.87
CA PRO A 112 21.58 9.84 15.99
C PRO A 112 21.04 9.29 17.31
N GLU A 113 21.92 9.17 18.31
CA GLU A 113 21.56 8.68 19.66
C GLU A 113 20.44 9.54 20.29
N ALA A 114 20.51 10.86 20.12
CA ALA A 114 19.50 11.80 20.59
C ALA A 114 18.09 11.53 20.02
N SER A 115 18.00 11.01 18.79
CA SER A 115 16.72 10.73 18.12
C SER A 115 16.16 9.33 18.45
N ARG A 116 16.94 8.41 19.04
CA ARG A 116 16.51 7.02 19.28
C ARG A 116 15.32 6.92 20.23
N ALA A 117 15.31 7.73 21.29
CA ALA A 117 14.21 7.76 22.25
C ALA A 117 12.90 8.24 21.59
N ALA A 118 12.98 9.31 20.79
CA ALA A 118 11.84 9.84 20.05
C ALA A 118 11.32 8.86 18.98
N ALA A 119 12.21 8.19 18.25
CA ALA A 119 11.86 7.14 17.29
C ALA A 119 11.12 5.97 17.97
N SER A 120 11.63 5.50 19.12
CA SER A 120 11.01 4.43 19.91
C SER A 120 9.64 4.84 20.45
N ALA A 121 9.48 6.10 20.84
CA ALA A 121 8.20 6.66 21.28
C ALA A 121 7.18 6.72 20.12
N ALA A 122 7.63 7.06 18.90
CA ALA A 122 6.78 7.07 17.71
C ALA A 122 6.29 5.65 17.35
N VAL A 123 7.18 4.64 17.40
CA VAL A 123 6.83 3.23 17.20
C VAL A 123 5.84 2.76 18.28
N ALA A 124 6.12 3.04 19.56
CA ALA A 124 5.21 2.68 20.66
C ALA A 124 3.83 3.34 20.51
N LYS A 125 3.79 4.61 20.08
CA LYS A 125 2.54 5.34 19.77
C LYS A 125 1.76 4.68 18.64
N ALA A 126 2.42 4.25 17.56
CA ALA A 126 1.79 3.51 16.47
C ALA A 126 1.21 2.17 16.95
N LEU A 127 1.95 1.42 17.79
CA LEU A 127 1.47 0.16 18.37
C LEU A 127 0.30 0.36 19.35
N ARG A 128 0.28 1.47 20.12
CA ARG A 128 -0.88 1.83 20.95
C ARG A 128 -2.13 2.10 20.10
N ARG A 129 -1.99 2.85 19.00
CA ARG A 129 -3.09 3.09 18.05
C ARG A 129 -3.60 1.80 17.40
N ARG A 130 -2.69 0.89 17.07
CA ARG A 130 -3.00 -0.46 16.56
C ARG A 130 -3.79 -1.29 17.56
N ASN A 131 -3.50 -1.18 18.85
CA ASN A 131 -4.19 -1.92 19.91
C ASN A 131 -5.51 -1.29 20.37
N ALA A 132 -5.75 -0.03 20.02
CA ALA A 132 -6.97 0.66 20.44
C ALA A 132 -8.20 -0.01 19.80
N PRO A 133 -9.25 -0.32 20.59
CA PRO A 133 -10.46 -0.98 20.08
C PRO A 133 -11.21 -0.10 19.08
N ALA A 134 -11.06 1.23 19.18
CA ALA A 134 -11.69 2.19 18.28
C ALA A 134 -11.42 1.88 16.79
N GLY A 135 -10.20 1.45 16.44
CA GLY A 135 -9.87 1.11 15.05
C GLY A 135 -10.69 -0.04 14.50
N ASP A 136 -10.79 -1.14 15.27
CA ASP A 136 -11.58 -2.31 14.88
C ASP A 136 -13.09 -2.00 14.94
N LEU A 137 -13.57 -1.23 15.93
CA LEU A 137 -14.98 -0.85 16.04
C LEU A 137 -15.44 0.08 14.90
N VAL A 138 -14.64 1.08 14.54
CA VAL A 138 -14.92 1.95 13.38
C VAL A 138 -14.88 1.15 12.09
N SER A 139 -13.93 0.21 11.95
CA SER A 139 -13.88 -0.67 10.77
C SER A 139 -15.12 -1.56 10.66
N LEU A 140 -15.63 -2.07 11.79
CA LEU A 140 -16.87 -2.86 11.83
C LEU A 140 -18.09 -2.00 11.51
N PHE A 141 -18.17 -0.80 12.08
CA PHE A 141 -19.26 0.13 11.79
C PHE A 141 -19.30 0.49 10.29
N LEU A 142 -18.16 0.87 9.72
CA LEU A 142 -18.04 1.14 8.28
C LEU A 142 -18.45 -0.08 7.46
N ALA A 143 -18.07 -1.29 7.88
CA ALA A 143 -18.42 -2.51 7.18
C ALA A 143 -19.92 -2.79 7.14
N ILE A 144 -20.61 -2.61 8.28
CA ILE A 144 -22.06 -2.77 8.37
C ILE A 144 -22.76 -1.73 7.50
N VAL A 145 -22.35 -0.46 7.60
CA VAL A 145 -22.92 0.63 6.79
C VAL A 145 -22.69 0.39 5.30
N SER A 146 -21.47 0.02 4.88
CA SER A 146 -21.17 -0.28 3.48
C SER A 146 -21.93 -1.50 2.96
N SER A 147 -22.13 -2.53 3.78
CA SER A 147 -22.93 -3.71 3.41
C SER A 147 -24.41 -3.34 3.22
N PHE A 148 -24.96 -2.52 4.11
CA PHE A 148 -26.33 -2.03 4.03
C PHE A 148 -26.56 -1.11 2.82
N LEU A 149 -25.64 -0.17 2.58
CA LEU A 149 -25.70 0.71 1.41
C LEU A 149 -25.60 -0.09 0.11
N LEU A 150 -24.73 -1.11 0.04
CA LEU A 150 -24.64 -1.95 -1.14
C LEU A 150 -25.96 -2.70 -1.39
N TYR A 151 -26.57 -3.25 -0.34
CA TYR A 151 -27.88 -3.90 -0.45
C TYR A 151 -28.95 -2.94 -0.99
N HIS A 152 -29.02 -1.71 -0.46
CA HIS A 152 -30.02 -0.73 -0.89
C HIS A 152 -29.82 -0.30 -2.36
N ASN A 153 -28.58 -0.06 -2.78
CA ASN A 153 -28.27 0.30 -4.18
C ASN A 153 -28.55 -0.85 -5.18
N MET A 154 -28.64 -2.10 -4.72
CA MET A 154 -28.96 -3.25 -5.57
C MET A 154 -30.47 -3.48 -5.76
N GLN A 155 -31.34 -2.77 -5.02
CA GLN A 155 -32.79 -2.95 -5.14
C GLN A 155 -33.34 -2.48 -6.50
N ASP A 156 -32.67 -1.53 -7.16
CA ASP A 156 -33.09 -0.96 -8.44
C ASP A 156 -32.46 -1.64 -9.67
N GLN A 157 -31.65 -2.70 -9.48
CA GLN A 157 -30.96 -3.41 -10.57
C GLN A 157 -31.58 -4.79 -10.86
N PRO A 158 -31.42 -5.34 -12.09
CA PRO A 158 -31.80 -6.73 -12.38
C PRO A 158 -31.06 -7.68 -11.44
N LEU A 159 -31.78 -8.28 -10.50
CA LEU A 159 -31.20 -9.15 -9.48
C LEU A 159 -30.72 -10.46 -10.10
N ALA A 160 -29.50 -10.86 -9.76
CA ALA A 160 -28.96 -12.17 -10.10
C ALA A 160 -29.86 -13.27 -9.51
N ALA A 161 -30.03 -14.39 -10.21
CA ALA A 161 -30.92 -15.49 -9.78
C ALA A 161 -30.51 -16.10 -8.44
N TRP A 162 -29.23 -16.04 -8.07
CA TRP A 162 -28.78 -16.48 -6.75
C TRP A 162 -29.16 -15.49 -5.63
N ALA A 163 -29.35 -14.22 -5.96
CA ALA A 163 -29.55 -13.13 -5.01
C ALA A 163 -31.04 -12.83 -4.75
N ALA A 164 -31.93 -13.13 -5.69
CA ALA A 164 -33.37 -12.94 -5.53
C ALA A 164 -34.16 -14.22 -5.79
N THR A 165 -35.21 -14.40 -5.00
CA THR A 165 -36.27 -15.39 -5.23
C THR A 165 -37.53 -14.67 -5.65
N ALA A 166 -38.18 -15.16 -6.71
CA ALA A 166 -39.48 -14.63 -7.13
C ALA A 166 -40.54 -14.95 -6.05
N GLY A 167 -41.11 -13.90 -5.46
CA GLY A 167 -42.21 -14.00 -4.49
C GLY A 167 -43.50 -13.37 -5.01
N PRO A 168 -44.65 -13.69 -4.40
CA PRO A 168 -45.96 -13.14 -4.80
C PRO A 168 -46.07 -11.62 -4.63
N GLU A 169 -45.27 -11.02 -3.75
CA GLU A 169 -45.22 -9.56 -3.53
C GLU A 169 -44.03 -8.87 -4.24
N GLY A 170 -43.29 -9.62 -5.08
CA GLY A 170 -42.10 -9.15 -5.78
C GLY A 170 -40.83 -9.97 -5.47
N PRO A 171 -39.69 -9.61 -6.08
CA PRO A 171 -38.42 -10.29 -5.81
C PRO A 171 -37.98 -10.04 -4.36
N THR A 172 -37.82 -11.13 -3.61
CA THR A 172 -37.33 -11.11 -2.22
C THR A 172 -35.89 -11.60 -2.17
N PRO A 173 -35.05 -11.12 -1.23
CA PRO A 173 -33.68 -11.59 -1.13
C PRO A 173 -33.64 -13.07 -0.74
N SER A 174 -32.85 -13.87 -1.46
CA SER A 174 -32.65 -15.27 -1.13
C SER A 174 -31.91 -15.43 0.21
N LEU A 175 -31.94 -16.63 0.80
CA LEU A 175 -31.12 -16.92 2.00
C LEU A 175 -29.62 -16.72 1.73
N ALA A 176 -29.15 -17.02 0.51
CA ALA A 176 -27.78 -16.77 0.10
C ALA A 176 -27.46 -15.28 0.05
N ALA A 177 -28.39 -14.44 -0.40
CA ALA A 177 -28.24 -12.98 -0.39
C ALA A 177 -28.21 -12.42 1.04
N TRP A 178 -29.09 -12.89 1.93
CA TRP A 178 -29.07 -12.48 3.33
C TRP A 178 -27.75 -12.83 4.02
N TRP A 179 -27.22 -14.03 3.77
CA TRP A 179 -25.89 -14.41 4.24
C TRP A 179 -24.80 -13.51 3.64
N ALA A 180 -24.86 -13.26 2.34
CA ALA A 180 -23.90 -12.43 1.64
C ALA A 180 -23.87 -11.00 2.19
N VAL A 181 -25.01 -10.40 2.52
CA VAL A 181 -25.10 -9.08 3.16
C VAL A 181 -24.61 -9.13 4.60
N ALA A 182 -25.14 -10.04 5.41
CA ALA A 182 -24.83 -10.08 6.83
C ALA A 182 -23.37 -10.44 7.12
N VAL A 183 -22.84 -11.45 6.43
CA VAL A 183 -21.53 -12.04 6.72
C VAL A 183 -20.51 -11.70 5.64
N SER A 184 -20.76 -12.05 4.37
CA SER A 184 -19.72 -12.02 3.35
C SER A 184 -19.24 -10.59 2.99
N ASN A 185 -20.17 -9.68 2.73
CA ASN A 185 -19.91 -8.28 2.44
C ASN A 185 -19.36 -7.55 3.67
N THR A 186 -19.97 -7.76 4.84
CA THR A 186 -19.49 -7.19 6.10
C THR A 186 -18.05 -7.64 6.39
N LEU A 187 -17.73 -8.91 6.20
CA LEU A 187 -16.37 -9.43 6.40
C LEU A 187 -15.38 -8.79 5.42
N PHE A 188 -15.73 -8.68 4.14
CA PHE A 188 -14.89 -8.01 3.16
C PHE A 188 -14.60 -6.55 3.55
N TRP A 189 -15.65 -5.76 3.79
CA TRP A 189 -15.50 -4.35 4.12
C TRP A 189 -14.77 -4.15 5.45
N PHE A 190 -14.99 -5.04 6.42
CA PHE A 190 -14.28 -5.02 7.70
C PHE A 190 -12.77 -5.24 7.50
N LEU A 191 -12.38 -6.26 6.73
CA LEU A 191 -10.97 -6.53 6.43
C LEU A 191 -10.33 -5.40 5.63
N ALA A 192 -11.03 -4.85 4.63
CA ALA A 192 -10.56 -3.72 3.83
C ALA A 192 -10.39 -2.45 4.67
N ALA A 193 -11.40 -2.07 5.46
CA ALA A 193 -11.34 -0.91 6.35
C ALA A 193 -10.25 -1.06 7.41
N ARG A 194 -10.08 -2.26 7.96
CA ARG A 194 -9.01 -2.55 8.92
C ARG A 194 -7.63 -2.47 8.30
N ALA A 195 -7.44 -2.98 7.09
CA ALA A 195 -6.19 -2.84 6.35
C ALA A 195 -5.88 -1.36 6.05
N PHE A 196 -6.89 -0.59 5.65
CA PHE A 196 -6.79 0.85 5.44
C PHE A 196 -6.41 1.59 6.73
N TRP A 197 -7.05 1.27 7.86
CA TRP A 197 -6.70 1.82 9.17
C TRP A 197 -5.26 1.51 9.57
N ARG A 198 -4.79 0.27 9.36
CA ARG A 198 -3.39 -0.11 9.61
C ARG A 198 -2.42 0.66 8.73
N HIS A 199 -2.79 0.94 7.48
CA HIS A 199 -2.01 1.83 6.62
C HIS A 199 -1.99 3.26 7.13
N ILE A 200 -3.11 3.82 7.61
CA ILE A 200 -3.11 5.14 8.26
C ILE A 200 -2.13 5.18 9.44
N ILE A 201 -2.11 4.14 10.28
CA ILE A 201 -1.15 4.04 11.39
C ILE A 201 0.29 4.07 10.87
N TRP A 202 0.58 3.34 9.79
CA TRP A 202 1.88 3.35 9.13
C TRP A 202 2.23 4.73 8.58
N SER A 203 1.29 5.42 7.93
CA SER A 203 1.47 6.78 7.41
C SER A 203 1.80 7.77 8.51
N MET A 204 1.10 7.69 9.64
CA MET A 204 1.38 8.53 10.79
C MET A 204 2.75 8.21 11.42
N LEU A 205 3.15 6.94 11.43
CA LEU A 205 4.48 6.54 11.88
C LEU A 205 5.56 7.13 10.96
N LEU A 206 5.43 6.99 9.64
CA LEU A 206 6.36 7.58 8.67
C LEU A 206 6.46 9.11 8.83
N ALA A 207 5.32 9.78 9.02
CA ALA A 207 5.30 11.22 9.26
C ALA A 207 5.96 11.65 10.58
N ASP A 208 5.84 10.84 11.64
CA ASP A 208 6.52 11.08 12.91
C ASP A 208 8.04 10.83 12.77
N LEU A 209 8.45 9.78 12.04
CA LEU A 209 9.85 9.46 11.78
C LEU A 209 10.55 10.45 10.85
N SER A 210 9.84 11.01 9.86
CA SER A 210 10.41 11.97 8.91
C SER A 210 10.76 13.33 9.54
N LYS A 211 10.25 13.60 10.75
CA LYS A 211 10.53 14.83 11.52
C LYS A 211 11.77 14.70 12.40
N LEU A 212 12.30 13.50 12.56
CA LEU A 212 13.46 13.25 13.41
C LEU A 212 14.74 13.69 12.70
N GLU A 213 15.73 14.09 13.50
CA GLU A 213 17.08 14.30 12.97
C GLU A 213 17.65 12.95 12.53
N THR A 214 18.06 12.90 11.27
CA THR A 214 18.62 11.71 10.61
C THR A 214 19.99 12.05 10.02
N ARG A 215 20.91 11.10 10.09
CA ARG A 215 22.27 11.19 9.55
C ARG A 215 22.26 10.88 8.06
N LEU A 216 21.65 11.77 7.29
CA LEU A 216 21.59 11.68 5.83
C LEU A 216 22.95 11.94 5.21
N VAL A 217 23.31 11.16 4.20
CA VAL A 217 24.62 11.26 3.53
C VAL A 217 24.42 11.40 2.02
N ALA A 218 24.94 12.47 1.44
CA ALA A 218 24.73 12.75 0.01
C ALA A 218 25.42 11.74 -0.92
N THR A 219 26.50 11.11 -0.45
CA THR A 219 27.30 10.12 -1.19
C THR A 219 26.79 8.68 -1.01
N HIS A 220 25.65 8.48 -0.35
CA HIS A 220 25.14 7.14 -0.11
C HIS A 220 24.78 6.43 -1.43
N PRO A 221 25.16 5.14 -1.62
CA PRO A 221 25.02 4.44 -2.90
C PRO A 221 23.56 4.19 -3.34
N ASP A 222 22.59 4.32 -2.44
CA ASP A 222 21.17 4.16 -2.77
C ASP A 222 20.58 5.35 -3.56
N GLY A 223 21.28 6.47 -3.69
CA GLY A 223 20.79 7.70 -4.34
C GLY A 223 19.68 8.44 -3.57
N HIS A 224 19.36 8.00 -2.35
CA HIS A 224 18.29 8.52 -1.48
C HIS A 224 18.80 8.80 -0.07
N ALA A 225 20.09 9.15 0.05
CA ALA A 225 20.75 9.51 1.30
C ALA A 225 20.62 8.50 2.46
N GLY A 226 20.46 7.20 2.14
CA GLY A 226 20.27 6.13 3.11
C GLY A 226 18.81 5.80 3.43
N LEU A 227 17.85 6.49 2.82
CA LEU A 227 16.40 6.30 3.02
C LEU A 227 15.73 5.46 1.92
N GLY A 228 16.49 4.91 0.97
CA GLY A 228 15.93 4.17 -0.17
C GLY A 228 15.06 2.97 0.21
N PHE A 229 15.32 2.34 1.37
CA PHE A 229 14.49 1.24 1.88
C PHE A 229 13.07 1.68 2.25
N VAL A 230 12.86 2.95 2.65
CA VAL A 230 11.54 3.49 2.99
C VAL A 230 10.65 3.49 1.75
N GLY A 231 11.23 3.79 0.58
CA GLY A 231 10.53 3.75 -0.70
C GLY A 231 10.01 2.37 -1.10
N GLN A 232 10.54 1.29 -0.52
CA GLN A 232 10.21 -0.09 -0.89
C GLN A 232 8.90 -0.61 -0.26
N TYR A 233 8.36 0.10 0.73
CA TYR A 233 7.19 -0.38 1.48
C TYR A 233 5.92 -0.62 0.63
N PRO A 234 5.65 0.02 -0.53
CA PRO A 234 4.47 -0.30 -1.33
C PRO A 234 4.46 -1.75 -1.81
N ASN A 235 5.64 -2.37 -1.99
CA ASN A 235 5.76 -3.79 -2.34
C ASN A 235 5.21 -4.73 -1.26
N ALA A 236 5.08 -4.25 -0.02
CA ALA A 236 4.43 -4.98 1.07
C ALA A 236 2.93 -5.22 0.83
N TYR A 237 2.30 -4.39 -0.01
CA TYR A 237 0.86 -4.34 -0.22
C TYR A 237 0.41 -4.95 -1.55
N VAL A 238 1.28 -5.66 -2.28
CA VAL A 238 0.93 -6.25 -3.59
C VAL A 238 -0.35 -7.11 -3.52
N LEU A 239 -0.44 -8.03 -2.56
CA LEU A 239 -1.64 -8.88 -2.41
C LEU A 239 -2.88 -8.06 -2.03
N PHE A 240 -2.72 -7.04 -1.18
CA PHE A 240 -3.80 -6.10 -0.84
C PHE A 240 -4.30 -5.37 -2.10
N THR A 241 -3.38 -4.85 -2.93
CA THR A 241 -3.70 -4.14 -4.16
C THR A 241 -4.42 -5.04 -5.15
N VAL A 242 -3.99 -6.30 -5.33
CA VAL A 242 -4.72 -7.27 -6.16
C VAL A 242 -6.12 -7.50 -5.60
N ALA A 243 -6.26 -7.71 -4.29
CA ALA A 243 -7.54 -7.97 -3.64
C ALA A 243 -8.57 -6.87 -3.91
N VAL A 244 -8.22 -5.60 -3.66
CA VAL A 244 -9.13 -4.48 -3.89
C VAL A 244 -9.38 -4.25 -5.38
N SER A 245 -8.37 -4.46 -6.24
CA SER A 245 -8.50 -4.29 -7.69
C SER A 245 -9.42 -5.33 -8.32
N CYS A 246 -9.41 -6.58 -7.83
CA CYS A 246 -10.36 -7.61 -8.27
C CYS A 246 -11.81 -7.21 -8.02
N VAL A 247 -12.10 -6.60 -6.87
CA VAL A 247 -13.47 -6.17 -6.54
C VAL A 247 -13.94 -5.04 -7.45
N ILE A 248 -13.09 -4.04 -7.70
CA ILE A 248 -13.44 -2.95 -8.61
C ILE A 248 -13.56 -3.46 -10.05
N ALA A 249 -12.67 -4.35 -10.49
CA ALA A 249 -12.73 -4.96 -11.82
C ALA A 249 -14.01 -5.80 -12.02
N ALA A 250 -14.45 -6.53 -11.00
CA ALA A 250 -15.72 -7.27 -11.06
C ALA A 250 -16.94 -6.33 -11.16
N SER A 251 -16.92 -5.20 -10.46
CA SER A 251 -17.95 -4.16 -10.65
C SER A 251 -17.97 -3.62 -12.09
N VAL A 252 -16.80 -3.40 -12.71
CA VAL A 252 -16.73 -3.03 -14.13
C VAL A 252 -17.28 -4.14 -15.03
N THR A 253 -17.06 -5.41 -14.70
CA THR A 253 -17.61 -6.54 -15.46
C THR A 253 -19.14 -6.52 -15.48
N HIS A 254 -19.80 -6.13 -14.38
CA HIS A 254 -21.25 -6.00 -14.35
C HIS A 254 -21.77 -4.92 -15.29
N GLU A 255 -21.15 -3.74 -15.30
CA GLU A 255 -21.51 -2.67 -16.23
C GLU A 255 -21.26 -3.09 -17.70
N VAL A 256 -20.15 -3.79 -17.93
CA VAL A 256 -19.76 -4.33 -19.24
C VAL A 256 -20.72 -5.41 -19.76
N LEU A 257 -21.28 -6.26 -18.90
CA LEU A 257 -22.21 -7.30 -19.33
C LEU A 257 -23.56 -6.74 -19.84
N HIS A 258 -23.89 -5.48 -19.50
CA HIS A 258 -25.14 -4.83 -19.89
C HIS A 258 -24.96 -3.76 -20.99
N GLY A 259 -23.73 -3.49 -21.46
CA GLY A 259 -23.46 -2.52 -22.51
C GLY A 259 -22.04 -2.60 -23.10
N SER A 260 -21.84 -2.09 -24.31
CA SER A 260 -20.51 -2.05 -24.93
C SER A 260 -19.63 -0.99 -24.26
N PHE A 261 -18.55 -1.42 -23.57
CA PHE A 261 -17.54 -0.48 -23.08
C PHE A 261 -16.61 -0.05 -24.21
N THR A 262 -16.40 1.26 -24.32
CA THR A 262 -15.33 1.79 -25.18
C THR A 262 -13.97 1.55 -24.52
N VAL A 263 -12.93 1.37 -25.35
CA VAL A 263 -11.53 1.31 -24.89
C VAL A 263 -11.19 2.50 -24.00
N THR A 264 -11.72 3.69 -24.35
CA THR A 264 -11.54 4.94 -23.60
C THR A 264 -12.09 4.86 -22.18
N ALA A 265 -13.30 4.32 -21.99
CA ALA A 265 -13.91 4.20 -20.67
C ALA A 265 -13.10 3.26 -19.76
N ILE A 266 -12.65 2.11 -20.28
CA ILE A 266 -11.79 1.18 -19.54
C ILE A 266 -10.46 1.85 -19.18
N ALA A 267 -9.84 2.55 -20.12
CA ALA A 267 -8.59 3.27 -19.87
C ALA A 267 -8.75 4.37 -18.80
N GLN A 268 -9.88 5.07 -18.78
CA GLN A 268 -10.18 6.08 -17.75
C GLN A 268 -10.33 5.47 -16.37
N VAL A 269 -11.08 4.36 -16.25
CA VAL A 269 -11.23 3.64 -14.98
C VAL A 269 -9.89 3.11 -14.48
N MET A 270 -9.10 2.49 -15.36
CA MET A 270 -7.75 2.02 -15.03
C MET A 270 -6.83 3.15 -14.59
N GLY A 271 -6.85 4.28 -15.30
CA GLY A 271 -6.03 5.46 -14.99
C GLY A 271 -6.42 6.11 -13.65
N LEU A 272 -7.72 6.28 -13.39
CA LEU A 272 -8.22 6.80 -12.12
C LEU A 272 -7.86 5.87 -10.97
N TRP A 273 -8.07 4.56 -11.14
CA TRP A 273 -7.71 3.57 -10.13
C TRP A 273 -6.22 3.56 -9.81
N LEU A 274 -5.37 3.60 -10.85
CA LEU A 274 -3.93 3.68 -10.69
C LEU A 274 -3.50 4.96 -9.94
N ALA A 275 -4.12 6.10 -10.27
CA ALA A 275 -3.88 7.36 -9.57
C ALA A 275 -4.27 7.28 -8.08
N LEU A 276 -5.39 6.63 -7.75
CA LEU A 276 -5.80 6.40 -6.35
C LEU A 276 -4.80 5.50 -5.61
N ILE A 277 -4.29 4.45 -6.25
CA ILE A 277 -3.27 3.57 -5.68
C ILE A 277 -1.94 4.32 -5.47
N PHE A 278 -1.53 5.16 -6.42
CA PHE A 278 -0.34 5.99 -6.27
C PHE A 278 -0.50 7.04 -5.18
N ALA A 279 -1.67 7.67 -5.04
CA ALA A 279 -1.96 8.57 -3.94
C ALA A 279 -1.91 7.83 -2.59
N TYR A 280 -2.52 6.66 -2.51
CA TYR A 280 -2.54 5.82 -1.30
C TYR A 280 -1.13 5.49 -0.80
N PHE A 281 -0.18 5.17 -1.69
CA PHE A 281 1.20 4.88 -1.32
C PHE A 281 2.15 6.09 -1.30
N GLY A 282 1.82 7.16 -2.02
CA GLY A 282 2.62 8.38 -2.11
C GLY A 282 2.45 9.31 -0.91
N ILE A 283 1.22 9.47 -0.41
CA ILE A 283 0.90 10.34 0.75
C ILE A 283 1.79 10.02 1.97
N PRO A 284 1.97 8.74 2.37
CA PRO A 284 2.81 8.38 3.53
C PRO A 284 4.30 8.75 3.35
N LEU A 285 4.77 8.86 2.11
CA LEU A 285 6.16 9.20 1.80
C LEU A 285 6.43 10.70 1.72
N ALA A 286 5.37 11.53 1.67
CA ALA A 286 5.50 12.97 1.47
C ALA A 286 6.45 13.65 2.47
N GLY A 287 6.38 13.26 3.75
CA GLY A 287 7.28 13.78 4.79
C GLY A 287 8.76 13.52 4.51
N PHE A 288 9.10 12.32 4.03
CA PHE A 288 10.47 11.98 3.65
C PHE A 288 10.91 12.64 2.34
N ILE A 289 9.99 12.80 1.38
CA ILE A 289 10.27 13.55 0.15
C ILE A 289 10.66 14.99 0.48
N SER A 290 9.94 15.65 1.39
CA SER A 290 10.29 16.99 1.88
C SER A 290 11.64 17.02 2.61
N LEU A 291 11.92 16.03 3.46
CA LEU A 291 13.19 15.90 4.17
C LEU A 291 14.37 15.78 3.18
N LEU A 292 14.27 14.89 2.19
CA LEU A 292 15.30 14.68 1.16
C LEU A 292 15.46 15.89 0.24
N ALA A 293 14.38 16.55 -0.14
CA ALA A 293 14.44 17.76 -0.97
C ALA A 293 15.20 18.89 -0.25
N ASN A 294 14.93 19.08 1.04
CA ASN A 294 15.63 20.07 1.86
C ASN A 294 17.11 19.70 2.07
N PHE A 295 17.38 18.42 2.34
CA PHE A 295 18.75 17.91 2.44
C PHE A 295 19.55 18.13 1.15
N LYS A 296 18.98 17.77 -0.01
CA LYS A 296 19.60 17.99 -1.33
C LYS A 296 19.95 19.46 -1.57
N LYS A 297 19.03 20.38 -1.28
CA LYS A 297 19.26 21.83 -1.41
C LYS A 297 20.41 22.32 -0.52
N ARG A 298 20.45 21.89 0.75
CA ARG A 298 21.52 22.25 1.70
C ARG A 298 22.87 21.66 1.29
N ALA A 299 22.90 20.39 0.89
CA ALA A 299 24.10 19.70 0.46
C ALA A 299 24.70 20.37 -0.80
N LEU A 300 23.88 20.70 -1.80
CA LEU A 300 24.34 21.41 -3.00
C LEU A 300 24.92 22.78 -2.67
N ARG A 301 24.25 23.56 -1.81
CA ARG A 301 24.74 24.88 -1.40
C ARG A 301 26.10 24.78 -0.69
N ALA A 302 26.20 23.94 0.33
CA ALA A 302 27.44 23.74 1.08
C ALA A 302 28.59 23.25 0.18
N ALA A 303 28.29 22.35 -0.76
CA ALA A 303 29.25 21.85 -1.73
C ALA A 303 29.74 22.94 -2.69
N SER A 304 28.84 23.81 -3.17
CA SER A 304 29.18 24.94 -4.04
C SER A 304 30.01 26.01 -3.33
N GLU A 305 29.70 26.31 -2.07
CA GLU A 305 30.48 27.23 -1.24
C GLU A 305 31.91 26.69 -1.07
N ARG A 306 32.05 25.44 -0.61
CA ARG A 306 33.34 24.76 -0.45
C ARG A 306 34.11 24.63 -1.77
N GLY A 307 33.41 24.37 -2.88
CA GLY A 307 33.99 24.29 -4.21
C GLY A 307 34.54 25.61 -4.70
N THR A 308 33.86 26.71 -4.37
CA THR A 308 34.36 28.06 -4.67
C THR A 308 35.65 28.34 -3.89
N ASP A 309 35.67 28.02 -2.60
CA ASP A 309 36.86 28.21 -1.76
C ASP A 309 38.04 27.36 -2.23
N PHE A 310 37.79 26.09 -2.58
CA PHE A 310 38.80 25.18 -3.14
C PHE A 310 39.38 25.72 -4.46
N GLN A 311 38.54 26.10 -5.42
CA GLN A 311 39.01 26.61 -6.72
C GLN A 311 39.76 27.94 -6.58
N ARG A 312 39.34 28.81 -5.66
CA ARG A 312 40.09 30.04 -5.34
C ARG A 312 41.45 29.74 -4.72
N GLN A 313 41.57 28.72 -3.88
CA GLN A 313 42.85 28.29 -3.31
C GLN A 313 43.77 27.74 -4.42
N VAL A 314 43.24 26.93 -5.35
CA VAL A 314 43.97 26.42 -6.52
C VAL A 314 44.44 27.55 -7.44
N GLU A 315 43.59 28.53 -7.71
CA GLU A 315 43.92 29.72 -8.50
C GLU A 315 45.06 30.52 -7.86
N ARG A 316 45.01 30.78 -6.54
CA ARG A 316 46.12 31.43 -5.79
C ARG A 316 47.42 30.61 -5.87
N LYS A 317 47.33 29.28 -5.73
CA LYS A 317 48.50 28.37 -5.87
C LYS A 317 49.12 28.44 -7.27
N THR A 318 48.30 28.60 -8.30
CA THR A 318 48.73 28.53 -9.71
C THR A 318 49.22 29.88 -10.23
N PHE A 319 48.52 30.96 -9.91
CA PHE A 319 48.76 32.31 -10.45
C PHE A 319 49.33 33.30 -9.43
N GLY A 320 49.52 32.90 -8.17
CA GLY A 320 49.99 33.74 -7.07
C GLY A 320 48.94 34.70 -6.49
N LYS A 321 47.76 34.80 -7.11
CA LYS A 321 46.62 35.64 -6.71
C LYS A 321 45.32 35.14 -7.32
N ASN A 322 44.16 35.61 -6.83
CA ASN A 322 42.91 35.50 -7.58
C ASN A 322 42.82 36.61 -8.65
N LEU A 323 42.28 36.30 -9.82
CA LEU A 323 42.34 37.19 -10.99
C LEU A 323 41.44 38.43 -10.89
N VAL A 324 40.29 38.34 -10.23
CA VAL A 324 39.30 39.43 -10.17
C VAL A 324 39.34 40.17 -8.83
N ALA A 325 39.07 39.46 -7.74
CA ALA A 325 39.11 40.00 -6.39
C ALA A 325 40.04 39.13 -5.56
N ASP A 326 41.15 39.71 -5.11
CA ASP A 326 42.10 39.06 -4.23
C ASP A 326 42.02 39.66 -2.83
N ASP A 327 41.53 38.86 -1.89
CA ASP A 327 41.30 39.29 -0.51
C ASP A 327 42.59 39.40 0.33
N GLY A 328 43.77 39.16 -0.27
CA GLY A 328 45.07 39.21 0.42
C GLY A 328 45.24 38.19 1.55
N LYS A 329 44.32 37.23 1.68
CA LYS A 329 44.41 36.16 2.68
C LYS A 329 45.67 35.32 2.41
N ALA A 330 46.53 35.23 3.43
CA ALA A 330 47.69 34.34 3.42
C ALA A 330 47.27 32.90 3.09
N MET A 331 48.15 32.17 2.38
CA MET A 331 47.92 30.75 2.10
C MET A 331 47.68 29.99 3.40
N ALA A 332 46.44 29.60 3.66
CA ALA A 332 46.19 28.58 4.66
C ALA A 332 46.73 27.25 4.09
N ASP A 333 47.60 26.60 4.86
CA ASP A 333 48.27 25.34 4.50
C ASP A 333 47.33 24.12 4.55
N ASP A 334 46.08 24.31 4.99
CA ASP A 334 45.07 23.26 4.94
C ASP A 334 44.71 22.96 3.48
N GLU A 335 45.14 21.80 2.98
CA GLU A 335 44.67 21.25 1.72
C GLU A 335 43.18 20.93 1.83
N LEU A 336 42.36 21.80 1.22
CA LEU A 336 40.96 21.50 1.00
C LEU A 336 40.86 20.33 0.01
N GLY A 337 40.20 19.24 0.37
CA GLY A 337 39.89 18.16 -0.58
C GLY A 337 38.87 18.62 -1.63
N ASP A 338 39.04 18.20 -2.88
CA ASP A 338 38.15 18.55 -4.00
C ASP A 338 36.70 18.12 -3.72
N PRO A 339 35.75 19.07 -3.58
CA PRO A 339 34.36 18.76 -3.31
C PRO A 339 33.57 18.37 -4.58
N GLY A 340 34.17 18.36 -5.77
CA GLY A 340 33.50 18.06 -7.04
C GLY A 340 32.75 16.73 -7.01
N LYS A 341 33.37 15.66 -6.51
CA LYS A 341 32.72 14.34 -6.36
C LYS A 341 31.52 14.38 -5.40
N PHE A 342 31.61 15.16 -4.32
CA PHE A 342 30.52 15.32 -3.37
C PHE A 342 29.37 16.13 -3.99
N TYR A 343 29.68 17.20 -4.74
CA TYR A 343 28.70 17.99 -5.46
C TYR A 343 27.94 17.14 -6.49
N ASP A 344 28.64 16.32 -7.27
CA ASP A 344 28.02 15.41 -8.23
C ASP A 344 27.10 14.37 -7.56
N ALA A 345 27.52 13.82 -6.42
CA ALA A 345 26.68 12.93 -5.63
C ALA A 345 25.41 13.64 -5.13
N ALA A 346 25.56 14.83 -4.54
CA ALA A 346 24.43 15.65 -4.09
C ALA A 346 23.48 16.04 -5.24
N LYS A 347 24.01 16.30 -6.43
CA LYS A 347 23.21 16.60 -7.64
C LYS A 347 22.39 15.40 -8.09
N LYS A 348 22.95 14.19 -8.01
CA LYS A 348 22.30 12.92 -8.39
C LYS A 348 21.27 12.41 -7.39
N LEU A 349 21.26 12.91 -6.14
CA LEU A 349 20.25 12.53 -5.15
C LEU A 349 18.83 12.72 -5.69
N SER A 350 17.98 11.70 -5.52
CA SER A 350 16.55 11.79 -5.81
C SER A 350 15.77 12.06 -4.52
N PRO A 351 14.99 13.15 -4.43
CA PRO A 351 14.02 13.33 -3.36
C PRO A 351 12.83 12.37 -3.46
N MET A 352 12.52 11.88 -4.66
CA MET A 352 11.43 10.96 -4.89
C MET A 352 11.88 9.55 -4.48
N LEU A 353 11.35 9.07 -3.35
CA LEU A 353 11.65 7.74 -2.80
C LEU A 353 11.05 6.59 -3.62
N VAL A 354 10.07 6.89 -4.46
CA VAL A 354 9.37 5.90 -5.26
C VAL A 354 10.24 5.56 -6.49
N THR A 355 10.61 4.29 -6.63
CA THR A 355 11.46 3.80 -7.71
C THR A 355 10.68 2.93 -8.68
N ARG A 356 11.25 2.63 -9.85
CA ARG A 356 10.65 1.67 -10.80
C ARG A 356 10.42 0.30 -10.19
N SER A 357 11.30 -0.14 -9.28
CA SER A 357 11.18 -1.41 -8.56
C SER A 357 9.99 -1.47 -7.59
N THR A 358 9.34 -0.35 -7.31
CA THR A 358 8.17 -0.26 -6.43
C THR A 358 6.91 0.09 -7.21
N LEU A 359 7.02 0.93 -8.24
CA LEU A 359 5.90 1.27 -9.12
C LEU A 359 5.46 0.06 -9.94
N VAL A 360 6.39 -0.65 -10.58
CA VAL A 360 6.02 -1.74 -11.52
C VAL A 360 5.21 -2.86 -10.84
N PRO A 361 5.62 -3.42 -9.69
CA PRO A 361 4.84 -4.48 -9.04
C PRO A 361 3.46 -4.01 -8.58
N VAL A 362 3.37 -2.79 -8.03
CA VAL A 362 2.11 -2.23 -7.53
C VAL A 362 1.17 -1.87 -8.68
N SER A 363 1.68 -1.27 -9.75
CA SER A 363 0.90 -0.99 -10.96
C SER A 363 0.42 -2.28 -11.62
N ALA A 364 1.29 -3.30 -11.71
CA ALA A 364 0.88 -4.61 -12.22
C ALA A 364 -0.23 -5.22 -11.36
N ALA A 365 -0.09 -5.18 -10.04
CA ALA A 365 -1.11 -5.65 -9.09
C ALA A 365 -2.44 -4.90 -9.24
N ALA A 366 -2.38 -3.59 -9.52
CA ALA A 366 -3.55 -2.75 -9.69
C ALA A 366 -4.27 -2.99 -11.02
N LEU A 367 -3.52 -3.19 -12.10
CA LEU A 367 -4.06 -3.25 -13.46
C LEU A 367 -4.41 -4.67 -13.93
N LEU A 368 -3.75 -5.71 -13.42
CA LEU A 368 -3.94 -7.09 -13.88
C LEU A 368 -5.41 -7.54 -13.83
N PRO A 369 -6.19 -7.29 -12.76
CA PRO A 369 -7.60 -7.67 -12.74
C PRO A 369 -8.43 -6.95 -13.81
N PHE A 370 -8.16 -5.67 -14.10
CA PHE A 370 -8.86 -4.94 -15.16
C PHE A 370 -8.49 -5.46 -16.54
N VAL A 371 -7.24 -5.86 -16.75
CA VAL A 371 -6.83 -6.49 -18.01
C VAL A 371 -7.57 -7.80 -18.24
N ALA A 372 -7.73 -8.63 -17.19
CA ALA A 372 -8.50 -9.86 -17.28
C ALA A 372 -9.95 -9.61 -17.71
N VAL A 373 -10.57 -8.54 -17.19
CA VAL A 373 -11.92 -8.11 -17.60
C VAL A 373 -11.93 -7.55 -19.01
N ALA A 374 -10.96 -6.71 -19.38
CA ALA A 374 -10.93 -6.05 -20.67
C ALA A 374 -10.73 -7.04 -21.84
N ILE A 375 -9.98 -8.12 -21.63
CA ILE A 375 -9.75 -9.17 -22.65
C ILE A 375 -11.03 -9.90 -23.04
N THR A 376 -12.07 -9.92 -22.19
CA THR A 376 -13.34 -10.58 -22.53
C THR A 376 -14.14 -9.80 -23.58
N GLN A 377 -13.83 -8.52 -23.77
CA GLN A 377 -14.55 -7.61 -24.68
C GLN A 377 -13.69 -7.04 -25.80
N LEU A 378 -12.39 -6.84 -25.54
CA LEU A 378 -11.48 -6.13 -26.44
C LEU A 378 -10.31 -7.04 -26.87
N PRO A 379 -9.87 -6.94 -28.13
CA PRO A 379 -8.66 -7.61 -28.56
C PRO A 379 -7.44 -7.15 -27.74
N ILE A 380 -6.59 -8.09 -27.34
CA ILE A 380 -5.35 -7.79 -26.56
C ILE A 380 -4.49 -6.70 -27.22
N LYS A 381 -4.48 -6.63 -28.56
CA LYS A 381 -3.72 -5.64 -29.34
C LYS A 381 -4.10 -4.19 -29.00
N GLU A 382 -5.35 -3.94 -28.60
CA GLU A 382 -5.84 -2.60 -28.23
C GLU A 382 -5.50 -2.22 -26.79
N LEU A 383 -5.28 -3.21 -25.92
CA LEU A 383 -4.95 -3.01 -24.50
C LEU A 383 -3.47 -2.72 -24.27
N VAL A 384 -2.57 -3.27 -25.10
CA VAL A 384 -1.11 -3.09 -24.96
C VAL A 384 -0.70 -1.60 -25.00
N PRO A 385 -1.19 -0.76 -25.94
CA PRO A 385 -0.89 0.66 -25.94
C PRO A 385 -1.36 1.39 -24.66
N VAL A 386 -2.55 1.06 -24.17
CA VAL A 386 -3.12 1.64 -22.94
C VAL A 386 -2.25 1.29 -21.74
N LEU A 387 -1.88 0.02 -21.59
CA LEU A 387 -1.01 -0.44 -20.51
C LEU A 387 0.38 0.20 -20.58
N LYS A 388 0.98 0.29 -21.77
CA LYS A 388 2.26 0.99 -21.94
C LYS A 388 2.15 2.45 -21.50
N ARG A 389 1.09 3.16 -21.89
CA ARG A 389 0.89 4.55 -21.49
C ARG A 389 0.72 4.71 -19.98
N LEU A 390 0.00 3.79 -19.34
CA LEU A 390 -0.24 3.82 -17.88
C LEU A 390 0.98 3.40 -17.06
N LEU A 391 1.82 2.48 -17.56
CA LEU A 391 3.02 2.00 -16.87
C LEU A 391 4.26 2.89 -17.11
N LEU A 392 4.24 3.74 -18.13
CA LEU A 392 5.30 4.70 -18.45
C LEU A 392 5.08 6.09 -17.84
N LEU A 393 3.90 6.33 -17.26
CA LEU A 393 3.63 7.46 -16.34
C LEU A 393 4.30 7.19 -14.99
#